data_AF-A0A950CA88-F1
#
_entry.id   AF-A0A950CA88-F1
#
_cell.length_a   1.000
_cell.length_b   1.000
_cell.length_c   1.000
_cell.angle_alpha   90.00
_cell.angle_beta   90.00
_cell.angle_gamma   90.00
#
_symmetry.space_group_name_H-M   'P 1'
#
loop_
_entity.id
_entity.type
_entity.pdbx_description
1 polymer ?
#
loop_
_entity_poly.entity_id
_entity_poly.type
_entity_poly.pdbx_seq_one_letter_code
_entity_poly.pdbx_strand_id
1 'polypeptide(L)'
;MQVRNTTQVIEADWPLQSTPFPALARDIAHRLSDDFLSGKVDDVTLVSSRFVSTIVQRPTPQGLLPISASGTGQATDRGAPEEKPGLRNAFEFEPDAGAVLAALLPKYLEFTIYQALLETQASEFAARLIAMTNATDNAGKLIDELTLVMNKTRQAAITKEILEIVGGAEALKG
;
A
#
# COMPACT_ATOMS: atom_id res chain seq x y z
N MET A 1 -30.68 -23.01 6.47
CA MET A 1 -30.65 -21.54 6.31
C MET A 1 -29.30 -21.17 5.71
N GLN A 2 -29.21 -21.13 4.38
CA GLN A 2 -27.94 -20.89 3.66
C GLN A 2 -27.61 -19.40 3.76
N VAL A 3 -26.56 -19.06 4.52
CA VAL A 3 -25.97 -17.72 4.55
C VAL A 3 -25.29 -17.51 3.19
N ARG A 4 -25.94 -16.76 2.31
CA ARG A 4 -25.35 -16.26 1.07
C ARG A 4 -24.36 -15.17 1.45
N ASN A 5 -23.13 -15.53 1.82
CA ASN A 5 -22.06 -14.56 1.99
C ASN A 5 -21.57 -14.12 0.60
N THR A 6 -22.32 -13.23 -0.03
CA THR A 6 -21.89 -12.58 -1.27
C THR A 6 -21.01 -11.40 -0.85
N THR A 7 -19.69 -11.60 -0.81
CA THR A 7 -18.73 -10.50 -0.71
C THR A 7 -18.92 -9.59 -1.92
N GLN A 8 -19.77 -8.58 -1.78
CA GLN A 8 -19.91 -7.53 -2.79
C GLN A 8 -18.76 -6.55 -2.55
N VAL A 9 -17.89 -6.42 -3.54
CA VAL A 9 -16.95 -5.31 -3.58
C VAL A 9 -17.82 -4.06 -3.72
N ILE A 10 -17.72 -3.15 -2.75
CA ILE A 10 -18.32 -1.82 -2.90
C ILE A 10 -17.49 -1.11 -3.97
N GLU A 11 -17.94 -1.23 -5.22
CA GLU A 11 -17.35 -0.58 -6.38
C GLU A 11 -17.75 0.90 -6.33
N ALA A 12 -16.92 1.69 -5.66
CA ALA A 12 -17.03 3.13 -5.63
C ALA A 12 -15.68 3.71 -6.04
N ASP A 13 -15.65 4.36 -7.19
CA ASP A 13 -14.46 5.07 -7.69
C ASP A 13 -14.26 6.33 -6.85
N TRP A 14 -13.51 6.19 -5.76
CA TRP A 14 -13.07 7.32 -4.97
C TRP A 14 -11.82 7.92 -5.59
N PRO A 15 -11.83 9.21 -5.97
CA PRO A 15 -10.69 9.82 -6.62
C PRO A 15 -9.60 10.14 -5.59
N LEU A 16 -8.70 9.17 -5.38
CA LEU A 16 -7.60 9.20 -4.42
C LEU A 16 -6.62 10.37 -4.63
N GLN A 17 -6.59 10.96 -5.83
CA GLN A 17 -5.62 12.00 -6.22
C GLN A 17 -6.18 13.43 -6.14
N SER A 18 -7.50 13.62 -6.16
CA SER A 18 -8.12 14.96 -6.20
C SER A 18 -8.58 15.47 -4.84
N THR A 19 -8.77 14.57 -3.87
CA THR A 19 -9.40 14.89 -2.58
C THR A 19 -8.38 14.70 -1.45
N PRO A 20 -8.21 15.68 -0.54
CA PRO A 20 -7.38 15.51 0.65
C PRO A 20 -7.83 14.28 1.46
N PHE A 21 -6.89 13.44 1.88
CA PHE A 21 -7.20 12.20 2.61
C PHE A 21 -8.13 12.35 3.83
N PRO A 22 -8.07 13.42 4.64
CA PRO A 22 -9.02 13.59 5.74
C PRO A 22 -10.48 13.78 5.27
N ALA A 23 -10.68 14.51 4.16
CA ALA A 23 -12.01 14.71 3.59
C ALA A 23 -12.50 13.42 2.92
N LEU A 24 -11.61 12.74 2.19
CA LEU A 24 -11.88 11.45 1.57
C LEU A 24 -12.29 10.38 2.59
N ALA A 25 -11.54 10.24 3.69
CA ALA A 25 -11.84 9.30 4.75
C ALA A 25 -13.21 9.59 5.40
N ARG A 26 -13.57 10.87 5.51
CA ARG A 26 -14.88 11.30 6.02
C ARG A 26 -16.02 10.91 5.10
N ASP A 27 -15.87 11.13 3.80
CA ASP A 27 -16.89 10.77 2.82
C ASP A 27 -17.09 9.25 2.78
N ILE A 28 -16.00 8.47 2.83
CA ILE A 28 -16.06 7.01 2.90
C ILE A 28 -16.73 6.57 4.22
N ALA A 29 -16.33 7.13 5.36
CA ALA A 29 -16.89 6.80 6.67
C ALA A 29 -18.40 7.07 6.74
N HIS A 30 -18.85 8.22 6.26
CA HIS A 30 -20.28 8.55 6.20
C HIS A 30 -21.04 7.59 5.31
N ARG A 31 -20.53 7.33 4.10
CA ARG A 31 -21.20 6.42 3.18
C ARG A 31 -21.33 4.99 3.73
N LEU A 32 -20.25 4.47 4.33
CA LEU A 32 -20.26 3.14 4.96
C LEU A 32 -21.22 3.09 6.16
N SER A 33 -21.27 4.16 6.95
CA SER A 33 -22.20 4.27 8.08
C SER A 33 -23.65 4.25 7.61
N ASP A 34 -23.99 5.03 6.57
CA ASP A 34 -25.35 5.11 6.01
C ASP A 34 -25.80 3.77 5.41
N ASP A 35 -24.93 3.10 4.67
CA ASP A 35 -25.24 1.80 4.07
C ASP A 35 -25.40 0.69 5.13
N PHE A 36 -24.63 0.76 6.23
CA PHE A 36 -24.78 -0.15 7.38
C PHE A 36 -26.08 0.13 8.16
N LEU A 37 -26.35 1.40 8.48
CA LEU A 37 -27.58 1.80 9.21
C LEU A 37 -28.86 1.56 8.40
N SER A 38 -28.79 1.62 7.07
CA SER A 38 -29.92 1.28 6.20
C SER A 38 -30.10 -0.23 6.00
N GLY A 39 -29.24 -1.07 6.58
CA GLY A 39 -29.31 -2.53 6.48
C GLY A 39 -28.96 -3.09 5.10
N LYS A 40 -28.30 -2.28 4.24
CA LYS A 40 -27.81 -2.76 2.93
C LYS A 40 -26.58 -3.65 3.07
N VAL A 41 -25.79 -3.43 4.13
CA VAL A 41 -24.57 -4.18 4.46
C VAL A 41 -24.55 -4.50 5.94
N ASP A 42 -24.25 -5.76 6.26
CA ASP A 42 -24.21 -6.27 7.64
C ASP A 42 -22.78 -6.39 8.20
N ASP A 43 -21.77 -6.42 7.32
CA ASP A 43 -20.36 -6.58 7.69
C ASP A 43 -19.49 -5.79 6.69
N VAL A 44 -18.54 -5.02 7.21
CA VAL A 44 -17.62 -4.19 6.43
C VAL A 44 -16.20 -4.54 6.83
N THR A 45 -15.46 -5.15 5.90
CA THR A 45 -14.03 -5.45 6.06
C THR A 45 -13.21 -4.54 5.16
N LEU A 46 -12.27 -3.81 5.75
CA LEU A 46 -11.29 -3.00 5.06
C LEU A 46 -10.06 -3.85 4.71
N VAL A 47 -9.71 -3.91 3.42
CA VAL A 47 -8.45 -4.54 2.98
C VAL A 47 -7.49 -3.43 2.61
N SER A 48 -6.44 -3.25 3.40
CA SER A 48 -5.40 -2.25 3.16
C SER A 48 -4.01 -2.87 3.25
N SER A 49 -3.02 -2.19 2.64
CA SER A 49 -1.63 -2.60 2.78
C SER A 49 -1.08 -2.07 4.09
N ARG A 50 -0.81 -2.96 5.04
CA ARG A 50 -0.14 -2.58 6.28
C ARG A 50 1.35 -2.39 6.02
N PHE A 51 1.86 -1.21 6.35
CA PHE A 51 3.28 -0.91 6.25
C PHE A 51 4.04 -1.55 7.43
N VAL A 52 4.75 -2.66 7.17
CA VAL A 52 5.61 -3.31 8.17
C VAL A 52 7.05 -2.82 8.02
N SER A 53 7.55 -2.81 6.80
CA SER A 53 8.87 -2.26 6.47
C SER A 53 8.89 -1.79 5.02
N THR A 54 10.00 -1.17 4.61
CA THR A 54 10.19 -0.74 3.22
C THR A 54 10.14 -1.91 2.23
N ILE A 55 10.52 -3.11 2.64
CA ILE A 55 10.57 -4.32 1.80
C ILE A 55 9.31 -5.17 1.93
N VAL A 56 8.66 -5.16 3.10
CA VAL A 56 7.53 -6.05 3.41
C VAL A 56 6.25 -5.24 3.57
N GLN A 57 5.38 -5.35 2.57
CA GLN A 57 4.00 -4.89 2.60
C GLN A 57 3.07 -6.10 2.64
N ARG A 58 2.14 -6.15 3.60
CA ARG A 58 1.16 -7.24 3.71
C ARG A 58 -0.26 -6.71 3.61
N PRO A 59 -1.03 -7.11 2.58
CA PRO A 59 -2.47 -6.89 2.55
C PRO A 59 -3.09 -7.55 3.77
N THR A 60 -3.70 -6.76 4.65
CA THR A 60 -4.28 -7.25 5.90
C THR A 60 -5.77 -6.89 5.91
N PRO A 61 -6.67 -7.88 5.98
CA PRO A 61 -8.08 -7.62 6.18
C PRO A 61 -8.31 -7.16 7.63
N GLN A 62 -9.01 -6.04 7.79
CA GLN A 62 -9.39 -5.48 9.08
C GLN A 62 -10.91 -5.27 9.11
N GLY A 63 -11.60 -5.95 10.02
CA GLY A 63 -13.02 -5.71 10.27
C GLY A 63 -13.24 -4.28 10.78
N LEU A 64 -14.14 -3.56 10.12
CA LEU A 64 -14.41 -2.15 10.37
C LEU A 64 -15.78 -1.93 11.02
N LEU A 65 -16.81 -2.58 10.50
CA LEU A 65 -18.16 -2.67 11.09
C LEU A 65 -18.60 -4.13 11.06
N PRO A 66 -19.28 -4.66 12.10
CA PRO A 66 -19.65 -4.01 13.36
C PRO A 66 -18.46 -3.79 14.30
N ILE A 67 -18.45 -2.65 15.01
CA ILE A 67 -17.39 -2.31 15.95
C ILE A 67 -17.50 -3.23 17.18
N SER A 68 -16.58 -4.19 17.28
CA SER A 68 -16.52 -5.11 18.41
C SER A 68 -15.85 -4.43 19.60
N ALA A 69 -16.56 -4.36 20.75
CA ALA A 69 -16.06 -3.76 21.99
C ALA A 69 -14.82 -4.47 22.57
N SER A 70 -14.53 -5.70 22.12
CA SER A 70 -13.35 -6.49 22.48
C SER A 70 -12.06 -6.04 21.78
N GLY A 71 -12.10 -5.02 20.93
CA GLY A 71 -11.05 -4.72 19.95
C GLY A 71 -10.46 -3.31 19.98
N THR A 72 -10.58 -2.53 21.06
CA THR A 72 -9.83 -1.26 21.22
C THR A 72 -8.30 -1.43 21.27
N GLY A 73 -7.82 -2.66 21.10
CA GLY A 73 -6.52 -2.93 20.51
C GLY A 73 -6.52 -4.31 19.86
N GLN A 74 -6.43 -4.38 18.53
CA GLN A 74 -5.67 -5.48 17.92
C GLN A 74 -4.20 -5.24 18.30
N ALA A 75 -3.87 -5.62 19.53
CA ALA A 75 -2.52 -5.80 19.99
C ALA A 75 -1.91 -6.85 19.08
N THR A 76 -1.10 -6.40 18.12
CA THR A 76 0.03 -7.18 17.66
C THR A 76 0.87 -7.48 18.89
N ASP A 77 0.72 -8.68 19.45
CA ASP A 77 1.76 -9.42 20.19
C ASP A 77 2.61 -8.60 21.16
N ARG A 78 2.00 -7.62 21.83
CA ARG A 78 2.55 -6.89 22.97
C ARG A 78 1.44 -6.90 24.00
N GLY A 79 1.75 -7.51 25.13
CA GLY A 79 0.83 -7.89 26.21
C GLY A 79 -0.39 -7.00 26.34
N ALA A 80 -1.54 -7.66 26.47
CA ALA A 80 -2.79 -7.06 26.90
C ALA A 80 -2.50 -5.97 27.96
N PRO A 81 -2.99 -4.74 27.79
CA PRO A 81 -2.97 -3.81 28.91
C PRO A 81 -3.82 -4.46 29.99
N GLU A 82 -3.18 -4.86 31.09
CA GLU A 82 -3.87 -5.27 32.32
C GLU A 82 -5.01 -4.28 32.57
N GLU A 83 -6.22 -4.79 32.76
CA GLU A 83 -7.38 -4.00 33.12
C GLU A 83 -7.04 -3.22 34.39
N LYS A 84 -6.64 -1.95 34.26
CA LYS A 84 -6.44 -1.07 35.41
C LYS A 84 -7.81 -0.87 36.07
N PRO A 85 -8.05 -1.39 37.30
CA PRO A 85 -9.39 -1.40 37.91
C PRO A 85 -9.94 -0.02 38.32
N GLY A 86 -9.31 1.08 37.89
CA GLY A 86 -9.60 2.44 38.37
C GLY A 86 -10.15 3.42 37.33
N LEU A 87 -10.18 3.10 36.03
CA LEU A 87 -10.57 4.09 35.01
C LEU A 87 -12.09 4.22 34.81
N ARG A 88 -12.89 3.24 35.22
CA ARG A 88 -14.34 3.23 34.95
C ARG A 88 -15.09 4.37 35.64
N ASN A 89 -14.50 4.94 36.71
CA ASN A 89 -15.13 5.98 37.54
C ASN A 89 -14.38 7.33 37.45
N ALA A 90 -13.42 7.48 36.53
CA ALA A 90 -12.56 8.65 36.45
C ALA A 90 -13.06 9.73 35.46
N PHE A 91 -14.14 9.48 34.74
CA PHE A 91 -14.67 10.36 33.71
C PHE A 91 -16.11 10.74 34.03
N GLU A 92 -16.34 12.05 34.15
CA GLU A 92 -17.68 12.63 34.15
C GLU A 92 -18.05 12.92 32.70
N PHE A 93 -19.20 12.41 32.25
CA PHE A 93 -19.65 12.55 30.85
C PHE A 93 -20.73 13.61 30.78
N GLU A 94 -20.51 14.61 29.94
CA GLU A 94 -21.49 15.64 29.64
C GLU A 94 -21.88 15.53 28.17
N PRO A 95 -23.16 15.30 27.79
CA PRO A 95 -24.36 15.17 28.63
C PRO A 95 -24.64 13.76 29.19
N ASP A 96 -24.26 12.69 28.49
CA ASP A 96 -24.26 11.31 28.97
C ASP A 96 -23.25 10.45 28.20
N ALA A 97 -22.84 9.32 28.77
CA ALA A 97 -21.83 8.45 28.16
C ALA A 97 -22.24 7.89 26.77
N GLY A 98 -23.53 7.64 26.56
CA GLY A 98 -24.08 7.17 25.29
C GLY A 98 -24.02 8.25 24.20
N ALA A 99 -24.37 9.49 24.54
CA ALA A 99 -24.26 10.63 23.63
C ALA A 99 -22.81 10.90 23.21
N VAL A 100 -21.88 10.83 24.17
CA VAL A 100 -20.44 10.98 23.88
C VAL A 100 -19.95 9.86 22.97
N LEU A 101 -20.33 8.60 23.27
CA LEU A 101 -19.96 7.47 22.42
C LEU A 101 -20.54 7.58 21.00
N ALA A 102 -21.81 8.00 20.87
CA ALA A 102 -22.47 8.20 19.57
C ALA A 102 -21.76 9.27 18.72
N ALA A 103 -21.21 10.32 19.35
CA ALA A 103 -20.41 11.32 18.66
C ALA A 103 -19.00 10.82 18.29
N LEU A 104 -18.42 9.93 19.11
CA LEU A 104 -17.08 9.38 18.90
C LEU A 104 -17.02 8.26 17.86
N LEU A 105 -18.07 7.44 17.73
CA LEU A 105 -18.07 6.29 16.80
C LEU A 105 -17.82 6.69 15.33
N PRO A 106 -18.48 7.73 14.77
CA PRO A 106 -18.16 8.20 13.42
C PRO A 106 -16.71 8.69 13.30
N LYS A 107 -16.19 9.37 14.33
CA LYS A 107 -14.80 9.85 14.34
C LYS A 107 -13.80 8.69 14.37
N TYR A 108 -14.07 7.65 15.13
CA TYR A 108 -13.25 6.44 15.14
C TYR A 108 -13.17 5.80 13.74
N LEU A 109 -14.30 5.72 13.04
CA LEU A 109 -14.37 5.20 11.69
C LEU A 109 -13.56 6.06 10.71
N GLU A 110 -13.75 7.39 10.75
CA GLU A 110 -12.97 8.36 9.97
C GLU A 110 -11.46 8.17 10.19
N PHE A 111 -11.03 8.09 11.45
CA PHE A 111 -9.61 7.93 11.79
C PHE A 111 -9.03 6.60 11.33
N THR A 112 -9.78 5.50 11.45
CA THR A 112 -9.32 4.17 11.05
C THR A 112 -9.11 4.10 9.53
N ILE A 113 -10.06 4.63 8.76
CA ILE A 113 -9.95 4.70 7.29
C ILE A 113 -8.81 5.63 6.90
N TYR A 114 -8.69 6.79 7.54
CA TYR A 114 -7.62 7.75 7.28
C TYR A 114 -6.23 7.14 7.53
N GLN A 115 -6.06 6.41 8.64
CA GLN A 115 -4.82 5.70 8.92
C GLN A 115 -4.50 4.67 7.83
N ALA A 116 -5.49 3.87 7.43
CA ALA A 116 -5.29 2.86 6.39
C ALA A 116 -4.91 3.46 5.03
N LEU A 117 -5.48 4.62 4.67
CA LEU A 117 -5.10 5.36 3.47
C LEU A 117 -3.63 5.81 3.52
N LEU A 118 -3.19 6.37 4.65
CA LEU A 118 -1.80 6.80 4.84
C LEU A 118 -0.83 5.61 4.80
N GLU A 119 -1.15 4.50 5.47
CA GLU A 119 -0.33 3.29 5.46
C GLU A 119 -0.22 2.67 4.05
N THR A 120 -1.31 2.69 3.30
CA THR A 120 -1.33 2.22 1.92
C THR A 120 -0.48 3.11 1.01
N GLN A 121 -0.58 4.43 1.16
CA GLN A 121 0.25 5.37 0.39
C GLN A 121 1.75 5.21 0.72
N ALA A 122 2.09 5.08 2.00
CA ALA A 122 3.48 4.82 2.40
C ALA A 122 4.00 3.49 1.83
N SER A 123 3.18 2.45 1.87
CA SER A 123 3.47 1.14 1.28
C SER A 123 3.72 1.22 -0.23
N GLU A 124 2.89 1.98 -0.94
CA GLU A 124 3.02 2.22 -2.38
C GLU A 124 4.34 2.95 -2.71
N PHE A 125 4.65 4.01 -1.98
CA PHE A 125 5.91 4.74 -2.18
C PHE A 125 7.13 3.85 -1.93
N ALA A 126 7.12 3.05 -0.87
CA ALA A 126 8.20 2.14 -0.57
C ALA A 126 8.37 1.04 -1.65
N ALA A 127 7.27 0.41 -2.07
CA ALA A 127 7.27 -0.59 -3.13
C ALA A 127 7.77 0.00 -4.45
N ARG A 128 7.32 1.21 -4.81
CA ARG A 128 7.78 1.94 -6.00
C ARG A 128 9.28 2.24 -5.92
N LEU A 129 9.76 2.72 -4.77
CA LEU A 129 11.18 3.02 -4.58
C LEU A 129 12.04 1.79 -4.81
N ILE A 130 11.70 0.66 -4.19
CA ILE A 130 12.45 -0.60 -4.36
C ILE A 130 12.40 -1.09 -5.81
N ALA A 131 11.23 -1.03 -6.45
CA ALA A 131 11.10 -1.42 -7.86
C ALA A 131 12.02 -0.57 -8.76
N MET A 132 12.09 0.74 -8.51
CA MET A 132 12.94 1.66 -9.27
C MET A 132 14.43 1.46 -8.96
N THR A 133 14.81 1.20 -7.71
CA THR A 133 16.18 0.84 -7.35
C THR A 133 16.61 -0.44 -8.06
N ASN A 134 15.80 -1.49 -8.00
CA ASN A 134 16.09 -2.75 -8.71
C ASN A 134 16.18 -2.56 -10.23
N ALA A 135 15.30 -1.72 -10.81
CA ALA A 135 15.36 -1.39 -12.22
C ALA A 135 16.66 -0.65 -12.58
N THR A 136 17.12 0.27 -11.72
CA THR A 136 18.34 1.04 -11.90
C THR A 136 19.57 0.13 -11.82
N ASP A 137 19.62 -0.75 -10.84
CA ASP A 137 20.70 -1.73 -10.68
C ASP A 137 20.79 -2.69 -11.86
N ASN A 138 19.63 -3.15 -12.37
CA ASN A 138 19.58 -4.02 -13.55
C ASN A 138 19.98 -3.29 -14.83
N ALA A 139 19.60 -2.02 -14.98
CA ALA A 139 20.06 -1.19 -16.09
C ALA A 139 21.58 -0.98 -16.05
N GLY A 140 22.16 -0.76 -14.87
CA GLY A 140 23.61 -0.67 -14.67
C GLY A 140 24.34 -1.94 -15.15
N LYS A 141 23.86 -3.12 -14.75
CA LYS A 141 24.42 -4.40 -15.21
C LYS A 141 24.36 -4.55 -16.74
N LEU A 142 23.25 -4.14 -17.34
CA LEU A 142 23.09 -4.21 -18.81
C LEU A 142 24.04 -3.25 -19.53
N ILE A 143 24.25 -2.05 -18.97
CA ILE A 143 25.22 -1.09 -19.51
C ILE A 143 26.63 -1.69 -19.49
N ASP A 144 27.04 -2.31 -18.39
CA ASP A 144 28.35 -2.94 -18.26
C ASP A 144 28.54 -4.06 -19.30
N GLU A 145 27.53 -4.93 -19.46
CA GLU A 145 27.54 -6.02 -20.44
C GLU A 145 27.63 -5.49 -21.88
N LEU A 146 26.79 -4.52 -22.23
CA LEU A 146 26.78 -3.92 -23.56
C LEU A 146 28.06 -3.15 -23.85
N THR A 147 28.69 -2.54 -22.83
CA THR A 147 29.98 -1.87 -22.97
C THR A 147 31.09 -2.87 -23.32
N LEU A 148 31.07 -4.05 -22.70
CA LEU A 148 32.03 -5.12 -23.03
C LEU A 148 31.81 -5.63 -24.47
N VAL A 149 30.55 -5.85 -24.86
CA VAL A 149 30.20 -6.24 -26.25
C VAL A 149 30.62 -5.17 -27.25
N MET A 150 30.36 -3.89 -26.97
CA MET A 150 30.77 -2.76 -27.81
C MET A 150 32.28 -2.75 -28.02
N ASN A 151 33.06 -2.91 -26.95
CA ASN A 151 34.52 -2.92 -27.05
C ASN A 151 35.04 -4.10 -27.88
N LYS A 152 34.46 -5.28 -27.70
CA LYS A 152 34.81 -6.48 -28.48
C LYS A 152 34.48 -6.30 -29.96
N THR A 153 33.28 -5.80 -30.28
CA THR A 153 32.85 -5.53 -31.65
C THR A 153 33.72 -4.45 -32.30
N ARG A 154 34.07 -3.39 -31.56
CA ARG A 154 34.99 -2.34 -32.03
C ARG A 154 36.36 -2.90 -32.39
N GLN A 155 36.94 -3.75 -31.53
CA GLN A 155 38.24 -4.38 -31.82
C GLN A 155 38.16 -5.28 -33.05
N ALA A 156 37.11 -6.10 -33.17
CA ALA A 156 36.89 -6.95 -34.32
C ALA A 156 36.75 -6.14 -35.63
N ALA A 157 36.06 -5.00 -35.59
CA ALA A 157 35.94 -4.09 -36.73
C ALA A 157 37.30 -3.49 -37.15
N ILE A 158 38.10 -3.00 -36.19
CA ILE A 158 39.45 -2.49 -36.47
C ILE A 158 40.34 -3.58 -37.09
N THR A 159 40.33 -4.78 -36.53
CA THR A 159 41.11 -5.90 -37.10
C THR A 159 40.65 -6.24 -38.51
N LYS A 160 39.33 -6.25 -38.75
CA LYS A 160 38.77 -6.49 -40.09
C LYS A 160 39.22 -5.43 -41.09
N GLU A 161 39.13 -4.14 -40.74
CA GLU A 161 39.61 -3.06 -41.60
C GLU A 161 41.10 -3.20 -41.93
N ILE A 162 41.94 -3.52 -40.94
CA ILE A 162 43.38 -3.73 -41.16
C ILE A 162 43.62 -4.91 -42.12
N LEU A 163 42.91 -6.03 -41.93
CA LEU A 163 43.02 -7.20 -42.82
C LEU A 163 42.59 -6.87 -44.25
N GLU A 164 41.54 -6.08 -44.43
CA GLU A 164 41.07 -5.63 -45.75
C GLU A 164 42.10 -4.71 -46.42
N ILE A 165 42.73 -3.78 -45.68
CA ILE A 165 43.80 -2.90 -46.20
C ILE A 165 45.01 -3.72 -46.65
N VAL A 166 45.49 -4.65 -45.81
CA VAL A 166 46.66 -5.48 -46.13
C VAL A 166 46.37 -6.42 -47.31
N GLY A 167 45.19 -7.05 -47.33
CA GLY A 167 44.77 -7.90 -48.44
C GLY A 167 44.66 -7.14 -49.77
N GLY A 168 44.11 -5.92 -49.75
CA GLY A 168 44.06 -5.04 -50.92
C GLY A 168 45.44 -4.58 -51.40
N ALA A 169 46.36 -4.29 -50.48
CA ALA A 169 47.73 -3.88 -50.82
C ALA A 169 48.55 -5.02 -51.44
N GLU A 170 48.41 -6.26 -50.98
CA GLU A 170 49.05 -7.44 -51.58
C GLU A 170 48.47 -7.77 -52.97
N ALA A 171 47.16 -7.61 -53.16
CA ALA A 171 46.51 -7.83 -54.46
C ALA A 171 46.99 -6.88 -55.58
N LEU A 172 47.62 -5.75 -55.25
CA LEU A 172 48.21 -4.82 -56.21
C LEU A 172 49.67 -5.14 -56.59
N LYS A 173 50.33 -6.04 -55.84
CA LYS A 173 51.74 -6.44 -56.08
C LYS A 173 51.88 -7.67 -56.96
N GLY A 174 50.83 -8.49 -57.07
CA GLY A 174 50.73 -9.62 -57.99
C GLY A 174 50.03 -9.24 -59.28
#